data_AF-Q7VB99-F1
#
_entry.id   AF-Q7VB99-F1
#
_cell.length_a   1.000
_cell.length_b   1.000
_cell.length_c   1.000
_cell.angle_alpha   90.00
_cell.angle_beta   90.00
_cell.angle_gamma   90.00
#
_symmetry.space_group_name_H-M   'P 1'
#
loop_
_entity.id
_entity.type
_entity.pdbx_description
1 polymer ?
#
loop_
_entity_poly.entity_id
_entity_poly.type
_entity_poly.pdbx_seq_one_letter_code
_entity_poly.pdbx_strand_id
1 'polypeptide(L)'
;MANPVEFGSFYKLLRSVRDGSDEKSKELEWMLAEYEHAKDATSAYDELGQIFCHHGVMELYDYTGTDNIKYINTLDKSVWNYLEVRMNIGLEDYMVKSMLTHAKDHQLAKKVSEKWKSNLNEIESNIKDLAKYVTDGIVELII
;
A
#
# COMPACT_ATOMS: atom_id res chain seq x y z
N MET A 1 11.48 -21.27 -3.85
CA MET A 1 11.55 -19.84 -4.22
C MET A 1 10.12 -19.39 -4.37
N ALA A 2 9.62 -18.57 -3.45
CA ALA A 2 8.33 -17.92 -3.65
C ALA A 2 8.45 -17.06 -4.91
N ASN A 3 7.52 -17.19 -5.84
CA ASN A 3 7.48 -16.30 -6.99
C ASN A 3 7.42 -14.85 -6.47
N PRO A 4 8.18 -13.90 -7.04
CA PRO A 4 8.02 -12.49 -6.71
C PRO A 4 6.55 -12.14 -6.92
N VAL A 5 5.91 -11.62 -5.88
CA VAL A 5 4.57 -11.07 -6.03
C VAL A 5 4.75 -9.72 -6.70
N GLU A 6 4.34 -9.63 -7.96
CA GLU A 6 4.51 -8.42 -8.76
C GLU A 6 3.21 -7.63 -8.83
N PHE A 7 3.14 -6.51 -8.12
CA PHE A 7 2.04 -5.53 -8.22
C PHE A 7 2.21 -4.59 -9.43
N GLY A 8 2.80 -5.09 -10.52
CA GLY A 8 3.15 -4.28 -11.69
C GLY A 8 1.94 -3.60 -12.34
N SER A 9 0.77 -4.25 -12.33
CA SER A 9 -0.47 -3.67 -12.84
C SER A 9 -0.95 -2.50 -11.96
N PHE A 10 -0.90 -2.66 -10.64
CA PHE A 10 -1.21 -1.60 -9.69
C PHE A 10 -0.27 -0.39 -9.86
N TYR A 11 1.04 -0.62 -9.89
CA TYR A 11 2.02 0.47 -10.07
C TYR A 11 1.90 1.19 -11.42
N LYS A 12 1.56 0.47 -12.50
CA LYS A 12 1.25 1.09 -13.80
C LYS A 12 0.00 1.97 -13.75
N LEU A 13 -1.03 1.50 -13.05
CA LEU A 13 -2.26 2.27 -12.87
C LEU A 13 -2.01 3.52 -12.02
N LEU A 14 -1.32 3.37 -10.90
CA LEU A 14 -0.94 4.48 -10.02
C LEU A 14 -0.15 5.57 -10.76
N ARG A 15 0.83 5.16 -11.58
CA ARG A 15 1.57 6.07 -12.48
C ARG A 15 0.64 6.78 -13.47
N SER A 16 -0.32 6.07 -14.05
CA SER A 16 -1.25 6.66 -15.02
C SER A 16 -2.18 7.70 -14.37
N VAL A 17 -2.58 7.47 -13.11
CA VAL A 17 -3.35 8.44 -12.32
C VAL A 17 -2.52 9.68 -12.00
N ARG A 18 -1.27 9.48 -11.52
CA ARG A 18 -0.32 10.56 -11.28
C ARG A 18 -0.12 11.44 -12.52
N ASP A 19 0.02 10.83 -13.69
CA ASP A 19 0.22 11.53 -14.97
C ASP A 19 -1.07 12.23 -15.48
N GLY A 20 -2.19 12.06 -14.78
CA GLY A 20 -3.39 12.89 -14.91
C GLY A 20 -4.48 12.34 -15.82
N SER A 21 -4.67 11.03 -15.86
CA SER A 21 -5.82 10.41 -16.52
C SER A 21 -7.01 10.26 -15.57
N ASP A 22 -8.06 11.07 -15.78
CA ASP A 22 -9.29 11.03 -14.96
C ASP A 22 -10.00 9.68 -15.03
N GLU A 23 -10.01 9.03 -16.21
CA GLU A 23 -10.55 7.67 -16.38
C GLU A 23 -9.81 6.65 -15.51
N LYS A 24 -8.49 6.81 -15.37
CA LYS A 24 -7.65 5.93 -14.56
C LYS A 24 -7.84 6.16 -13.06
N SER A 25 -8.27 7.35 -12.65
CA SER A 25 -8.56 7.63 -11.23
C SER A 25 -9.70 6.75 -10.73
N LYS A 26 -10.77 6.62 -11.52
CA LYS A 26 -11.89 5.71 -11.22
C LYS A 26 -11.48 4.24 -11.24
N GLU A 27 -10.63 3.85 -12.19
CA GLU A 27 -10.09 2.48 -12.26
C GLU A 27 -9.25 2.16 -11.01
N LEU A 28 -8.48 3.13 -10.52
CA LEU A 28 -7.72 2.98 -9.28
C LEU A 28 -8.64 2.83 -8.06
N GLU A 29 -9.68 3.66 -7.94
CA GLU A 29 -10.67 3.53 -6.87
C GLU A 29 -11.30 2.13 -6.85
N TRP A 30 -11.66 1.59 -8.02
CA TRP A 30 -12.20 0.23 -8.13
C TRP A 30 -11.18 -0.83 -7.72
N MET A 31 -9.94 -0.74 -8.21
CA MET A 31 -8.87 -1.67 -7.84
C MET A 31 -8.60 -1.64 -6.32
N LEU A 32 -8.57 -0.45 -5.72
CA LEU A 32 -8.38 -0.29 -4.27
C LEU A 32 -9.54 -0.92 -3.49
N ALA A 33 -10.79 -0.77 -3.94
CA ALA A 33 -11.94 -1.40 -3.31
C ALA A 33 -11.91 -2.94 -3.43
N GLU A 34 -11.42 -3.49 -4.54
CA GLU A 34 -11.21 -4.93 -4.69
C GLU A 34 -10.11 -5.44 -3.75
N TYR A 35 -9.02 -4.68 -3.65
CA TYR A 35 -7.85 -4.99 -2.82
C TYR A 35 -8.13 -4.94 -1.32
N GLU A 36 -9.11 -4.15 -0.87
CA GLU A 36 -9.57 -4.13 0.53
C GLU A 36 -9.95 -5.53 1.05
N HIS A 37 -10.53 -6.36 0.18
CA HIS A 37 -10.95 -7.71 0.53
C HIS A 37 -10.10 -8.82 -0.11
N ALA A 38 -9.22 -8.46 -1.05
CA ALA A 38 -8.28 -9.35 -1.75
C ALA A 38 -8.92 -10.70 -2.17
N LYS A 39 -10.15 -10.63 -2.72
CA LYS A 39 -10.96 -11.81 -3.02
C LYS A 39 -10.37 -12.68 -4.13
N ASP A 40 -9.67 -12.05 -5.07
CA ASP A 40 -9.08 -12.70 -6.24
C ASP A 40 -7.58 -13.01 -6.05
N ALA A 41 -7.07 -12.93 -4.83
CA ALA A 41 -5.70 -13.28 -4.52
C ALA A 41 -5.39 -14.75 -4.87
N THR A 42 -4.20 -14.97 -5.41
CA THR A 42 -3.71 -16.26 -5.91
C THR A 42 -2.75 -16.96 -4.95
N SER A 43 -2.27 -16.24 -3.93
CA SER A 43 -1.38 -16.76 -2.90
C SER A 43 -1.47 -15.94 -1.61
N ALA A 44 -0.84 -16.44 -0.55
CA ALA A 44 -0.76 -15.75 0.73
C ALA A 44 -0.13 -14.35 0.63
N TYR A 45 1.00 -14.23 -0.07
CA TYR A 45 1.72 -12.95 -0.21
C TYR A 45 1.04 -12.02 -1.22
N ASP A 46 0.33 -12.55 -2.20
CA ASP A 46 -0.53 -11.78 -3.10
C ASP A 46 -1.70 -11.15 -2.31
N GLU A 47 -2.38 -11.93 -1.47
CA GLU A 47 -3.45 -11.42 -0.60
C GLU A 47 -2.97 -10.32 0.34
N LEU A 48 -1.87 -10.57 1.06
CA LEU A 48 -1.29 -9.58 1.96
C LEU A 48 -0.86 -8.31 1.22
N GLY A 49 -0.25 -8.46 0.05
CA GLY A 49 0.23 -7.31 -0.69
C GLY A 49 -0.90 -6.52 -1.36
N GLN A 50 -1.99 -7.15 -1.80
CA GLN A 50 -3.20 -6.44 -2.23
C GLN A 50 -3.77 -5.58 -1.08
N ILE A 51 -3.94 -6.18 0.11
CA ILE A 51 -4.40 -5.45 1.31
C ILE A 51 -3.46 -4.29 1.62
N PHE A 52 -2.14 -4.48 1.52
CA PHE A 52 -1.16 -3.43 1.77
C PHE A 52 -1.12 -2.36 0.69
N CYS A 53 -1.33 -2.70 -0.59
CA CYS A 53 -1.47 -1.70 -1.66
C CYS A 53 -2.69 -0.82 -1.42
N HIS A 54 -3.83 -1.41 -1.02
CA HIS A 54 -5.01 -0.65 -0.61
C HIS A 54 -4.67 0.25 0.58
N HIS A 55 -4.22 -0.34 1.69
CA HIS A 55 -3.97 0.36 2.94
C HIS A 55 -2.93 1.48 2.77
N GLY A 56 -1.83 1.20 2.07
CA GLY A 56 -0.78 2.18 1.81
C GLY A 56 -1.28 3.42 1.05
N VAL A 57 -2.13 3.25 0.04
CA VAL A 57 -2.70 4.40 -0.68
C VAL A 57 -3.67 5.20 0.20
N MET A 58 -4.49 4.52 1.02
CA MET A 58 -5.37 5.21 1.97
C MET A 58 -4.56 6.02 2.99
N GLU A 59 -3.45 5.47 3.50
CA GLU A 59 -2.57 6.19 4.43
C GLU A 59 -1.85 7.36 3.78
N LEU A 60 -1.49 7.27 2.49
CA LEU A 60 -0.98 8.41 1.73
C LEU A 60 -2.03 9.53 1.66
N TYR A 61 -3.29 9.19 1.41
CA TYR A 61 -4.38 10.16 1.36
C TYR A 61 -4.61 10.81 2.72
N ASP A 62 -4.61 10.02 3.80
CA ASP A 62 -4.77 10.53 5.15
C ASP A 62 -3.60 11.43 5.58
N TYR A 63 -2.37 11.03 5.24
CA TYR A 63 -1.16 11.80 5.57
C TYR A 63 -1.14 13.17 4.86
N THR A 64 -1.58 13.20 3.61
CA THR A 64 -1.62 14.43 2.79
C THR A 64 -2.91 15.23 2.94
N GLY A 65 -3.98 14.60 3.45
CA GLY A 65 -5.31 15.19 3.60
C GLY A 65 -6.11 15.31 2.29
N THR A 66 -5.77 14.52 1.27
CA THR A 66 -6.40 14.58 -0.06
C THR A 66 -6.25 13.24 -0.79
N ASP A 67 -7.24 12.86 -1.59
CA ASP A 67 -7.24 11.65 -2.41
C ASP A 67 -6.69 11.87 -3.84
N ASN A 68 -6.30 13.10 -4.16
CA ASN A 68 -5.85 13.46 -5.50
C ASN A 68 -4.35 13.20 -5.67
N ILE A 69 -4.00 12.01 -6.16
CA ILE A 69 -2.60 11.60 -6.42
C ILE A 69 -1.85 12.59 -7.31
N LYS A 70 -2.50 13.11 -8.35
CA LYS A 70 -1.87 14.10 -9.25
C LYS A 70 -1.47 15.35 -8.48
N TYR A 71 -2.34 15.84 -7.60
CA TYR A 71 -2.02 16.96 -6.73
C TYR A 71 -0.91 16.62 -5.74
N ILE A 72 -0.95 15.44 -5.11
CA ILE A 72 0.09 14.96 -4.18
C ILE A 72 1.47 14.98 -4.86
N ASN A 73 1.57 14.53 -6.11
CA ASN A 73 2.81 14.54 -6.88
C ASN A 73 3.35 15.96 -7.19
N THR A 74 2.51 16.99 -7.10
CA THR A 74 2.95 18.38 -7.28
C THR A 74 3.40 19.06 -5.98
N LEU A 75 3.29 18.38 -4.84
CA LEU A 75 3.71 18.92 -3.55
C LEU A 75 5.23 19.08 -3.51
N ASP A 76 5.68 20.26 -3.11
CA ASP A 76 7.10 20.54 -2.97
C ASP A 76 7.66 20.05 -1.62
N LYS A 77 8.99 20.11 -1.51
CA LYS A 77 9.73 19.72 -0.29
C LYS A 77 9.27 20.48 0.96
N SER A 78 8.84 21.74 0.82
CA SER A 78 8.41 22.53 1.98
C SER A 78 7.09 22.02 2.56
N VAL A 79 6.16 21.58 1.69
CA VAL A 79 4.92 20.93 2.10
C VAL A 79 5.21 19.59 2.75
N TRP A 80 6.07 18.75 2.16
CA TRP A 80 6.44 17.46 2.74
C TRP A 80 7.10 17.60 4.12
N ASN A 81 8.02 18.53 4.28
CA ASN A 81 8.64 18.84 5.58
C ASN A 81 7.59 19.30 6.61
N TYR A 82 6.61 20.12 6.19
CA TYR A 82 5.53 20.54 7.06
C TYR A 82 4.66 19.36 7.51
N LEU A 83 4.31 18.45 6.59
CA LEU A 83 3.53 17.26 6.90
C LEU A 83 4.26 16.34 7.88
N GLU A 84 5.58 16.14 7.70
CA GLU A 84 6.41 15.37 8.63
C GLU A 84 6.40 15.97 10.04
N VAL A 85 6.54 17.28 10.16
CA VAL A 85 6.46 17.97 11.46
C VAL A 85 5.06 17.87 12.07
N ARG A 86 4.01 18.05 11.25
CA ARG A 86 2.60 17.97 11.70
C ARG A 86 2.25 16.57 12.22
N MET A 87 2.70 15.54 11.52
CA MET A 87 2.41 14.14 11.83
C MET A 87 3.39 13.57 12.87
N ASN A 88 4.52 14.24 13.10
CA ASN A 88 5.60 13.82 13.98
C ASN A 88 6.18 12.44 13.60
N ILE A 89 6.20 12.16 12.29
CA ILE A 89 6.71 10.94 11.67
C ILE A 89 6.80 11.17 10.15
N GLY A 90 7.81 10.61 9.49
CA GLY A 90 7.92 10.66 8.02
C GLY A 90 6.90 9.75 7.33
N LEU A 91 6.57 10.04 6.07
CA LEU A 91 5.53 9.32 5.32
C LEU A 91 5.80 7.81 5.23
N GLU A 92 7.02 7.40 4.86
CA GLU A 92 7.37 5.99 4.71
C GLU A 92 7.17 5.22 6.02
N ASP A 93 7.71 5.75 7.12
CA ASP A 93 7.56 5.17 8.45
C ASP A 93 6.09 5.15 8.90
N TYR A 94 5.33 6.20 8.57
CA TYR A 94 3.89 6.30 8.86
C TYR A 94 3.12 5.17 8.17
N MET A 95 3.32 5.00 6.86
CA MET A 95 2.65 3.98 6.05
C MET A 95 3.01 2.56 6.52
N VAL A 96 4.30 2.27 6.70
CA VAL A 96 4.76 0.95 7.18
C VAL A 96 4.19 0.66 8.57
N LYS A 97 4.25 1.62 9.49
CA LYS A 97 3.72 1.44 10.84
C LYS A 97 2.21 1.21 10.84
N SER A 98 1.47 1.94 10.02
CA SER A 98 0.01 1.77 9.93
C SER A 98 -0.35 0.40 9.35
N MET A 99 0.27 -0.03 8.25
CA MET A 99 0.05 -1.36 7.67
C MET A 99 0.36 -2.49 8.65
N LEU A 100 1.48 -2.39 9.39
CA LEU A 100 1.83 -3.38 10.40
C LEU A 100 0.84 -3.41 11.57
N THR A 101 0.34 -2.24 11.98
CA THR A 101 -0.69 -2.12 13.02
C THR A 101 -1.99 -2.75 12.56
N HIS A 102 -2.45 -2.40 11.35
CA HIS A 102 -3.62 -3.00 10.72
C HIS A 102 -3.49 -4.52 10.64
N ALA A 103 -2.33 -5.03 10.19
CA ALA A 103 -2.08 -6.45 10.05
C ALA A 103 -2.14 -7.19 11.41
N LYS A 104 -1.63 -6.57 12.47
CA LYS A 104 -1.67 -7.10 13.83
C LYS A 104 -3.10 -7.10 14.38
N ASP A 105 -3.80 -5.98 14.28
CA ASP A 105 -5.14 -5.81 14.82
C ASP A 105 -6.15 -6.76 14.17
N HIS A 106 -5.96 -7.04 12.87
CA HIS A 106 -6.83 -7.94 12.10
C HIS A 106 -6.29 -9.38 12.02
N GLN A 107 -5.18 -9.68 12.70
CA GLN A 107 -4.52 -10.99 12.70
C GLN A 107 -4.28 -11.53 11.27
N LEU A 108 -3.87 -10.68 10.34
CA LEU A 108 -3.76 -11.03 8.92
C LEU A 108 -2.81 -12.21 8.70
N ALA A 109 -1.67 -12.25 9.38
CA ALA A 109 -0.72 -13.36 9.27
C ALA A 109 -1.36 -14.72 9.57
N LYS A 110 -2.18 -14.78 10.63
CA LYS A 110 -2.94 -15.98 11.00
C LYS A 110 -4.01 -16.32 9.97
N LYS A 111 -4.84 -15.36 9.57
CA LYS A 111 -5.91 -15.57 8.59
C LYS A 111 -5.38 -16.11 7.26
N VAL A 112 -4.32 -15.49 6.77
CA VAL A 112 -3.67 -15.85 5.50
C VAL A 112 -2.98 -17.21 5.62
N SER A 113 -2.26 -17.46 6.72
CA SER A 113 -1.65 -18.78 7.00
C SER A 113 -2.70 -19.90 7.00
N GLU A 114 -3.83 -19.70 7.66
CA GLU A 114 -4.94 -20.68 7.72
C GLU A 114 -5.58 -20.91 6.35
N LYS A 115 -5.92 -19.83 5.62
CA LYS A 115 -6.56 -19.89 4.29
C LYS A 115 -5.68 -20.61 3.27
N TRP A 116 -4.40 -20.27 3.23
CA TRP A 116 -3.45 -20.76 2.23
C TRP A 116 -2.62 -21.95 2.70
N LYS A 117 -2.87 -22.47 3.90
CA LYS A 117 -2.08 -23.55 4.54
C LYS A 117 -0.57 -23.27 4.52
N SER A 118 -0.21 -22.00 4.70
CA SER A 118 1.17 -21.50 4.68
C SER A 118 1.75 -21.45 6.10
N ASN A 119 3.08 -21.45 6.23
CA ASN A 119 3.73 -21.39 7.54
C ASN A 119 3.54 -20.00 8.18
N LEU A 120 2.91 -19.94 9.35
CA LEU A 120 2.65 -18.69 10.08
C LEU A 120 3.93 -17.90 10.38
N ASN A 121 4.96 -18.57 10.90
CA ASN A 121 6.22 -17.91 11.27
C ASN A 121 6.89 -17.29 10.04
N GLU A 122 6.78 -17.95 8.89
CA GLU A 122 7.29 -17.43 7.62
C GLU A 122 6.54 -16.15 7.22
N ILE A 123 5.20 -16.17 7.26
CA ILE A 123 4.38 -14.98 6.98
C ILE A 123 4.73 -13.83 7.93
N GLU A 124 4.80 -14.09 9.23
CA GLU A 124 5.12 -13.08 10.25
C GLU A 124 6.52 -12.46 10.04
N SER A 125 7.50 -13.29 9.66
CA SER A 125 8.87 -12.81 9.41
C SER A 125 8.98 -11.91 8.19
N ASN A 126 8.11 -12.08 7.18
CA ASN A 126 8.16 -11.35 5.91
C ASN A 126 7.19 -10.16 5.84
N ILE A 127 6.24 -10.04 6.77
CA ILE A 127 5.17 -9.03 6.67
C ILE A 127 5.69 -7.59 6.66
N LYS A 128 6.76 -7.33 7.42
CA LYS A 128 7.42 -6.02 7.47
C LYS A 128 8.12 -5.68 6.16
N ASP A 129 8.78 -6.65 5.56
CA ASP A 129 9.49 -6.43 4.30
C ASP A 129 8.49 -6.23 3.15
N LEU A 130 7.35 -6.91 3.19
CA LEU A 130 6.25 -6.65 2.25
C LEU A 130 5.66 -5.25 2.42
N ALA A 131 5.41 -4.80 3.65
CA ALA A 131 4.90 -3.44 3.91
C ALA A 131 5.87 -2.37 3.41
N LYS A 132 7.19 -2.58 3.60
CA LYS A 132 8.22 -1.70 3.04
C LYS A 132 8.23 -1.72 1.52
N TYR A 133 8.24 -2.90 0.91
CA TYR A 133 8.21 -3.05 -0.55
C TYR A 133 7.04 -2.30 -1.20
N VAL A 134 5.86 -2.38 -0.60
CA VAL A 134 4.68 -1.63 -1.06
C VAL A 134 4.85 -0.12 -0.85
N THR A 135 5.34 0.28 0.32
CA THR A 135 5.59 1.70 0.65
C THR A 135 6.57 2.32 -0.33
N ASP A 136 7.73 1.70 -0.52
CA ASP A 136 8.79 2.15 -1.41
C ASP A 136 8.25 2.31 -2.83
N GLY A 137 7.47 1.34 -3.32
CA GLY A 137 6.86 1.39 -4.65
C GLY A 137 5.85 2.53 -4.83
N ILE A 138 5.03 2.81 -3.81
CA ILE A 138 4.09 3.94 -3.85
C ILE A 138 4.84 5.27 -3.82
N VAL A 139 5.80 5.41 -2.90
CA VAL A 139 6.56 6.64 -2.68
C VAL A 139 7.42 6.97 -3.90
N GLU A 140 8.20 6.02 -4.42
CA GLU A 140 9.05 6.23 -5.61
C GLU A 140 8.25 6.67 -6.84
N LEU A 141 7.00 6.21 -6.95
CA LEU A 141 6.14 6.59 -8.07
C LEU A 141 5.53 7.98 -7.91
N ILE A 142 5.19 8.40 -6.69
CA ILE A 142 4.40 9.59 -6.44
C ILE A 142 5.24 10.80 -6.02
N ILE A 143 6.39 10.62 -5.37
CA ILE A 143 7.20 11.70 -4.78
C ILE A 143 8.54 11.80 -5.51
#